data_AF-A0A2I1GAY9-F1
#
_entry.id   AF-A0A2I1GAY9-F1
#
_cell.length_a   1.000
_cell.length_b   1.000
_cell.length_c   1.000
_cell.angle_alpha   90.00
_cell.angle_beta   90.00
_cell.angle_gamma   90.00
#
_symmetry.space_group_name_H-M   'P 1'
#
loop_
_entity.id
_entity.type
_entity.pdbx_description
1 polymer ?
#
loop_
_entity_poly.entity_id
_entity_poly.type
_entity_poly.pdbx_seq_one_letter_code
_entity_poly.pdbx_strand_id
1 'polypeptide(L)'
;MKIYRAETGKRIQVRKSFESLGDLKAELEQVGGVPISSQILMTSFGLQLKTEMINDANKATGKDEYIIFLFDRDLLDVNNTYDQTPLVEGLSLEPPIIAPAASNILTRLQNRGSWNNINLSEECGAYVNLFQTHHSQGQLFVKTAEKHAGICKLLYQEQKIQQMALDVAITNLNSHCRSI
;
A
#
# COMPACT_ATOMS: atom_id res chain seq x y z
N MET A 1 15.43 -8.77 11.61
CA MET A 1 15.04 -8.87 10.21
C MET A 1 13.81 -8.03 9.88
N LYS A 2 13.72 -7.60 8.61
CA LYS A 2 12.45 -7.19 7.99
C LYS A 2 11.98 -8.34 7.09
N ILE A 3 10.67 -8.61 7.07
CA ILE A 3 10.09 -9.65 6.22
C ILE A 3 9.07 -9.01 5.29
N TYR A 4 9.15 -9.33 4.00
CA TYR A 4 8.21 -8.86 2.99
C TYR A 4 7.64 -10.04 2.21
N ARG A 5 6.37 -9.95 1.84
CA ARG A 5 5.77 -10.84 0.85
C ARG A 5 6.22 -10.40 -0.53
N ALA A 6 6.90 -11.28 -1.26
CA ALA A 6 7.55 -10.96 -2.52
C ALA A 6 6.56 -10.48 -3.58
N GLU A 7 5.37 -11.08 -3.64
CA GLU A 7 4.38 -10.83 -4.69
C GLU A 7 3.62 -9.52 -4.49
N THR A 8 3.62 -8.95 -3.29
CA THR A 8 2.88 -7.70 -2.97
C THR A 8 3.78 -6.58 -2.50
N GLY A 9 5.03 -6.87 -2.11
CA GLY A 9 5.92 -5.89 -1.49
C GLY A 9 5.49 -5.47 -0.08
N LYS A 10 4.41 -6.03 0.47
CA LYS A 10 3.89 -5.71 1.79
C LYS A 10 4.80 -6.26 2.88
N ARG A 11 5.04 -5.45 3.91
CA ARG A 11 5.78 -5.87 5.10
C ARG A 11 4.90 -6.76 5.96
N ILE A 12 5.42 -7.94 6.32
CA ILE A 12 4.76 -8.84 7.26
C ILE A 12 5.23 -8.46 8.66
N GLN A 13 4.28 -8.11 9.53
CA GLN A 13 4.58 -7.78 10.91
C GLN A 13 4.67 -9.06 11.73
N VAL A 14 5.89 -9.37 12.18
CA VAL A 14 6.19 -10.57 12.96
C VAL A 14 6.84 -10.21 14.30
N ARG A 15 6.96 -11.18 15.22
CA ARG A 15 7.71 -11.04 16.47
C ARG A 15 9.21 -10.85 16.20
N LYS A 16 9.94 -10.45 17.25
CA LYS A 16 11.34 -10.00 17.13
C LYS A 16 12.36 -11.14 16.96
N SER A 17 12.03 -12.35 17.39
CA SER A 17 12.97 -13.47 17.46
C SER A 17 12.25 -14.82 17.36
N PHE A 18 12.97 -15.81 16.81
CA PHE A 18 12.46 -17.14 16.53
C PHE A 18 13.44 -18.20 17.01
N GLU A 19 12.95 -19.28 17.62
CA GLU A 19 13.81 -20.35 18.12
C GLU A 19 14.28 -21.25 16.97
N SER A 20 13.44 -21.42 15.95
CA SER A 20 13.72 -22.27 14.80
C SER A 20 13.22 -21.69 13.48
N LEU A 21 13.64 -22.28 12.36
CA LEU A 21 13.06 -21.95 11.05
C LEU A 21 11.60 -22.40 10.95
N GLY A 22 11.25 -23.51 11.62
CA GLY A 22 9.87 -24.00 11.68
C GLY A 22 8.95 -23.01 12.38
N ASP A 23 9.40 -22.43 13.49
CA ASP A 23 8.69 -21.39 14.22
C ASP A 23 8.41 -20.17 13.35
N LEU A 24 9.40 -19.74 12.57
CA LEU A 24 9.25 -18.62 11.65
C LEU A 24 8.19 -18.94 10.59
N LYS A 25 8.28 -20.12 9.99
CA LYS A 25 7.31 -20.54 8.97
C LYS A 25 5.89 -20.64 9.51
N ALA A 26 5.71 -21.16 10.72
CA ALA A 26 4.40 -21.26 11.37
C ALA A 26 3.79 -19.87 11.63
N GLU A 27 4.60 -18.90 12.08
CA GLU A 27 4.11 -17.54 12.25
C GLU A 27 3.77 -16.86 10.92
N LEU A 28 4.57 -17.10 9.88
CA LEU A 28 4.30 -16.57 8.55
C LEU A 28 3.05 -17.19 7.90
N GLU A 29 2.71 -18.43 8.21
CA GLU A 29 1.44 -19.03 7.82
C GLU A 29 0.28 -18.36 8.55
N GLN A 30 0.41 -18.17 9.87
CA GLN A 30 -0.62 -17.53 10.70
C GLN A 30 -0.89 -16.07 10.30
N VAL A 31 0.16 -15.30 10.03
CA VAL A 31 0.05 -13.84 9.79
C VAL A 31 0.02 -13.50 8.30
N GLY A 32 0.78 -14.23 7.48
CA GLY A 32 0.92 -13.99 6.05
C GLY A 32 -0.01 -14.83 5.16
N GLY A 33 -0.65 -15.87 5.72
CA GLY A 33 -1.61 -16.72 5.01
C GLY A 33 -0.99 -17.66 3.97
N VAL A 34 0.35 -17.77 3.90
CA VAL A 34 1.03 -18.67 2.98
C VAL A 34 1.30 -20.01 3.68
N PRO A 35 0.78 -21.15 3.18
CA PRO A 35 0.97 -22.45 3.81
C PRO A 35 2.45 -22.81 3.96
N ILE A 36 2.86 -23.42 5.09
CA ILE A 36 4.27 -23.78 5.37
C ILE A 36 4.92 -24.56 4.21
N SER A 37 4.15 -25.45 3.57
CA SER A 37 4.56 -26.27 2.41
C SER A 37 4.89 -25.44 1.17
N SER A 38 4.26 -24.28 1.03
CA SER A 38 4.33 -23.38 -0.12
C SER A 38 5.29 -22.22 0.12
N GLN A 39 5.77 -22.02 1.35
CA GLN A 39 6.71 -20.95 1.69
C GLN A 39 8.12 -21.21 1.16
N ILE A 40 8.61 -20.28 0.32
CA ILE A 40 10.01 -20.17 -0.07
C ILE A 40 10.58 -18.90 0.57
N LEU A 41 11.51 -19.06 1.50
CA LEU A 41 12.13 -17.94 2.21
C LEU A 41 13.52 -17.67 1.64
N MET A 42 13.75 -16.43 1.21
CA MET A 42 15.03 -16.01 0.65
C MET A 42 15.54 -14.76 1.35
N THR A 43 16.84 -14.70 1.56
CA THR A 43 17.50 -13.49 2.04
C THR A 43 17.68 -12.48 0.91
N SER A 44 17.93 -11.21 1.26
CA SER A 44 18.31 -10.15 0.31
C SER A 44 19.54 -10.47 -0.55
N PHE A 45 20.30 -11.51 -0.21
CA PHE A 45 21.48 -11.96 -0.95
C PHE A 45 21.19 -13.05 -1.99
N GLY A 46 19.93 -13.42 -2.22
CA GLY A 46 19.60 -14.51 -3.16
C GLY A 46 19.79 -15.93 -2.58
N LEU A 47 20.07 -16.05 -1.28
CA LEU A 47 20.21 -17.33 -0.61
C LEU A 47 18.90 -17.77 0.04
N GLN A 48 18.52 -19.03 -0.15
CA GLN A 48 17.39 -19.62 0.57
C GLN A 48 17.73 -19.70 2.07
N LEU A 49 16.79 -19.29 2.92
CA LEU A 49 16.97 -19.27 4.36
C LEU A 49 17.03 -20.70 4.91
N LYS A 50 18.14 -21.02 5.59
CA LYS A 50 18.36 -22.31 6.25
C LYS A 50 18.29 -22.19 7.76
N THR A 51 18.14 -23.31 8.46
CA THR A 51 17.99 -23.36 9.93
C THR A 51 19.17 -22.69 10.65
N GLU A 52 20.39 -22.91 10.17
CA GLU A 52 21.61 -22.31 10.70
C GLU A 52 21.64 -20.78 10.61
N MET A 53 20.88 -20.18 9.70
CA MET A 53 20.85 -18.73 9.46
C MET A 53 19.87 -18.00 10.39
N ILE A 54 19.03 -18.71 11.14
CA ILE A 54 18.00 -18.10 12.00
C ILE A 54 18.62 -17.24 13.10
N ASN A 55 19.72 -17.70 13.69
CA ASN A 55 20.42 -16.93 14.71
C ASN A 55 20.96 -15.59 14.15
N ASP A 56 21.43 -15.59 12.91
CA ASP A 56 21.91 -14.38 12.25
C ASP A 56 20.74 -13.46 11.86
N ALA A 57 19.63 -14.02 11.40
CA ALA A 57 18.40 -13.28 11.10
C ALA A 57 17.81 -12.59 12.35
N ASN A 58 17.84 -13.28 13.49
CA ASN A 58 17.45 -12.76 14.81
C ASN A 58 18.38 -11.62 15.27
N LYS A 59 19.70 -11.79 15.12
CA LYS A 59 20.70 -10.75 15.45
C LYS A 59 20.57 -9.53 14.55
N ALA A 60 20.09 -9.70 13.33
CA ALA A 60 19.84 -8.61 12.40
C ALA A 60 18.49 -7.90 12.64
N THR A 61 17.79 -8.17 13.74
CA THR A 61 16.59 -7.42 14.15
C THR A 61 16.94 -5.99 14.53
N GLY A 62 16.35 -5.04 13.78
CA GLY A 62 16.65 -3.61 13.88
C GLY A 62 17.71 -3.12 12.89
N LYS A 63 18.37 -4.02 12.12
CA LYS A 63 19.26 -3.63 11.02
C LYS A 63 18.49 -3.65 9.71
N ASP A 64 18.53 -2.53 8.98
CA ASP A 64 17.80 -2.35 7.72
C ASP A 64 18.31 -3.24 6.57
N GLU A 65 19.50 -3.81 6.72
CA GLU A 65 20.23 -4.53 5.67
C GLU A 65 19.80 -6.01 5.53
N TYR A 66 19.23 -6.62 6.58
CA TYR A 66 18.85 -8.04 6.55
C TYR A 66 17.34 -8.19 6.30
N ILE A 67 17.02 -8.38 5.03
CA ILE A 67 15.66 -8.54 4.53
C ILE A 67 15.44 -10.00 4.16
N ILE A 68 14.27 -10.53 4.55
CA ILE A 68 13.78 -11.83 4.12
C ILE A 68 12.56 -11.61 3.23
N PHE A 69 12.58 -12.24 2.07
CA PHE A 69 11.46 -12.33 1.15
C PHE A 69 10.75 -13.67 1.34
N LEU A 70 9.45 -13.61 1.57
CA LEU A 70 8.56 -14.75 1.52
C LEU A 70 7.94 -14.81 0.14
N PHE A 71 8.27 -15.86 -0.61
CA PHE A 71 7.60 -16.22 -1.86
C PHE A 71 6.60 -17.34 -1.59
N ASP A 72 5.51 -17.28 -2.32
CA ASP A 72 4.49 -18.32 -2.35
C ASP A 72 4.67 -19.19 -3.58
N ARG A 73 5.10 -20.44 -3.36
CA ARG A 73 5.31 -21.43 -4.43
C ARG A 73 4.07 -21.62 -5.27
N ASP A 74 2.88 -21.56 -4.67
CA ASP A 74 1.63 -21.84 -5.36
C ASP A 74 1.31 -20.73 -6.38
N LEU A 75 1.83 -19.51 -6.18
CA LEU A 75 1.69 -18.41 -7.13
C LEU A 75 2.75 -18.44 -8.24
N LEU A 76 3.81 -19.23 -8.08
CA LEU A 76 4.88 -19.38 -9.06
C LEU A 76 4.64 -20.54 -10.03
N ASP A 77 3.71 -21.45 -9.71
CA ASP A 77 3.38 -22.58 -10.58
C ASP A 77 2.49 -22.13 -11.75
N VAL A 78 3.02 -22.26 -12.96
CA VAL A 78 2.38 -21.88 -14.24
C VAL A 78 1.08 -22.65 -14.49
N ASN A 79 0.92 -23.83 -13.88
CA ASN A 79 -0.28 -24.65 -14.04
C ASN A 79 -1.34 -24.36 -12.98
N ASN A 80 -1.04 -23.50 -12.01
CA ASN A 80 -1.95 -23.26 -10.90
C ASN A 80 -3.00 -22.21 -11.30
N THR A 81 -4.19 -22.68 -11.65
CA THR A 81 -5.37 -21.86 -11.97
C THR A 81 -6.07 -21.31 -10.72
N TYR A 82 -5.40 -21.27 -9.57
CA TYR A 82 -5.97 -20.61 -8.40
C TYR A 82 -6.14 -19.12 -8.71
N ASP A 83 -7.36 -18.64 -8.48
CA ASP A 83 -7.78 -17.26 -8.65
C ASP A 83 -6.72 -16.32 -8.02
N GLN A 84 -5.91 -15.65 -8.85
CA GLN A 84 -4.90 -14.67 -8.42
C GLN A 84 -5.53 -13.34 -7.96
N THR A 85 -6.87 -13.27 -8.00
CA THR A 85 -7.71 -12.16 -7.57
C THR A 85 -7.52 -11.67 -6.12
N PRO A 86 -7.10 -12.46 -5.10
CA PRO A 86 -7.02 -11.95 -3.73
C PRO A 86 -5.71 -11.21 -3.40
N LEU A 87 -4.68 -11.22 -4.25
CA LEU A 87 -3.41 -10.53 -3.94
C LEU A 87 -3.48 -9.02 -4.12
N VAL A 88 -4.36 -8.56 -5.01
CA VAL A 88 -4.58 -7.13 -5.24
C VAL A 88 -5.72 -6.68 -4.33
N GLU A 89 -5.39 -6.37 -3.08
CA GLU A 89 -6.29 -5.56 -2.26
C GLU A 89 -6.41 -4.18 -2.93
N GLY A 90 -7.48 -3.99 -3.71
CA GLY A 90 -7.80 -2.71 -4.31
C GLY A 90 -7.95 -1.67 -3.22
N LEU A 91 -7.03 -0.71 -3.16
CA LEU A 91 -7.16 0.42 -2.25
C LEU A 91 -8.41 1.21 -2.66
N SER A 92 -9.41 1.25 -1.78
CA SER A 92 -10.67 1.95 -2.04
C SER A 92 -10.40 3.45 -2.16
N LEU A 93 -10.46 3.94 -3.40
CA LEU A 93 -10.46 5.37 -3.68
C LEU A 93 -11.79 5.98 -3.23
N GLU A 94 -11.74 7.21 -2.75
CA GLU A 94 -12.97 7.94 -2.43
C GLU A 94 -13.71 8.33 -3.71
N PRO A 95 -15.05 8.39 -3.68
CA PRO A 95 -15.80 8.89 -4.83
C PRO A 95 -15.37 10.32 -5.17
N PRO A 96 -15.42 10.71 -6.45
CA PRO A 96 -15.04 12.05 -6.88
C PRO A 96 -15.89 13.11 -6.16
N ILE A 97 -15.24 14.18 -5.69
CA ILE A 97 -15.93 15.30 -5.04
C ILE A 97 -16.82 15.99 -6.08
N ILE A 98 -18.13 15.86 -5.91
CA ILE A 98 -19.12 16.55 -6.74
C ILE A 98 -19.22 18.00 -6.22
N ALA A 99 -18.81 18.96 -7.04
CA ALA A 99 -19.03 20.36 -6.72
C ALA A 99 -20.54 20.65 -6.63
N PRO A 100 -21.04 21.28 -5.55
CA PRO A 100 -22.42 21.72 -5.52
C PRO A 100 -22.63 22.80 -6.57
N ALA A 101 -23.88 22.90 -7.04
CA ALA A 101 -24.29 23.91 -8.00
C ALA A 101 -24.22 25.32 -7.39
N ALA A 102 -23.02 25.90 -7.32
CA ALA A 102 -22.78 27.31 -7.00
C ALA A 102 -23.46 28.25 -8.02
N SER A 103 -23.84 27.69 -9.17
CA SER A 103 -24.56 28.37 -10.25
C SER A 103 -25.75 29.16 -9.74
N ASN A 104 -26.64 28.60 -8.91
CA ASN A 104 -27.90 29.30 -8.61
C ASN A 104 -27.71 30.60 -7.80
N ILE A 105 -26.73 30.66 -6.89
CA ILE A 105 -26.46 31.85 -6.07
C ILE A 105 -25.64 32.88 -6.87
N LEU A 106 -24.60 32.44 -7.58
CA LEU A 106 -23.79 33.33 -8.43
C LEU A 106 -24.60 33.92 -9.58
N THR A 107 -25.43 33.12 -10.24
CA THR A 107 -26.32 33.57 -11.32
C THR A 107 -27.40 34.51 -10.80
N ARG A 108 -27.92 34.31 -9.57
CA ARG A 108 -28.84 35.24 -8.91
C ARG A 108 -28.18 36.58 -8.59
N LEU A 109 -26.92 36.57 -8.16
CA LEU A 109 -26.13 37.78 -7.91
C LEU A 109 -25.78 38.51 -9.21
N GLN A 110 -25.47 37.79 -10.28
CA GLN A 110 -25.09 38.35 -11.58
C GLN A 110 -26.28 38.92 -12.38
N ASN A 111 -27.47 38.31 -12.28
CA ASN A 111 -28.63 38.71 -13.08
C ASN A 111 -29.51 39.80 -12.41
N ARG A 112 -29.09 40.38 -11.28
CA ARG A 112 -29.89 41.36 -10.55
C ARG A 112 -29.60 42.79 -11.02
N GLY A 113 -30.45 43.31 -11.90
CA GLY A 113 -30.30 44.61 -12.54
C GLY A 113 -30.64 45.87 -11.72
N SER A 114 -30.99 45.76 -10.43
CA SER A 114 -31.32 46.96 -9.61
C SER A 114 -30.98 46.80 -8.14
N TRP A 115 -30.20 47.74 -7.62
CA TRP A 115 -29.69 47.78 -6.24
C TRP A 115 -30.65 48.45 -5.24
N ASN A 116 -31.80 48.92 -5.71
CA ASN A 116 -32.64 49.84 -4.95
C ASN A 116 -33.52 49.18 -3.86
N ASN A 117 -33.56 47.84 -3.78
CA ASN A 117 -34.35 47.07 -2.80
C ASN A 117 -33.58 45.85 -2.25
N ILE A 118 -32.28 46.01 -1.99
CA ILE A 118 -31.45 44.92 -1.47
C ILE A 118 -31.65 44.81 0.06
N ASN A 119 -32.15 43.66 0.53
CA ASN A 119 -32.00 43.28 1.93
C ASN A 119 -30.55 42.87 2.18
N LEU A 120 -29.74 43.84 2.61
CA LEU A 120 -28.29 43.66 2.80
C LEU A 120 -27.97 42.49 3.72
N SER A 121 -28.79 42.24 4.74
CA SER A 121 -28.58 41.15 5.69
C SER A 121 -28.73 39.77 5.02
N GLU A 122 -29.73 39.60 4.16
CA GLU A 122 -29.95 38.35 3.41
C GLU A 122 -28.84 38.08 2.39
N GLU A 123 -28.37 39.11 1.68
CA GLU A 123 -27.28 38.96 0.70
C GLU A 123 -25.93 38.69 1.38
N CYS A 124 -25.63 39.37 2.49
CA CYS A 124 -24.46 39.05 3.30
C CYS A 124 -24.52 37.59 3.81
N GLY A 125 -25.70 37.13 4.26
CA GLY A 125 -25.91 35.74 4.66
C GLY A 125 -25.68 34.75 3.50
N ALA A 126 -26.19 35.05 2.31
CA ALA A 126 -26.00 34.23 1.12
C ALA A 126 -24.53 34.15 0.70
N TYR A 127 -23.80 35.26 0.74
CA TYR A 127 -22.38 35.30 0.44
C TYR A 127 -21.55 34.50 1.46
N VAL A 128 -21.83 34.66 2.76
CA VAL A 128 -21.15 33.91 3.82
C VAL A 128 -21.37 32.42 3.64
N ASN A 129 -22.60 31.99 3.35
CA ASN A 129 -22.91 30.58 3.12
C ASN A 129 -22.19 30.03 1.87
N LEU A 130 -22.15 30.81 0.77
CA LEU A 130 -21.40 30.45 -0.44
C LEU A 130 -19.91 30.29 -0.15
N PHE A 131 -19.32 31.23 0.59
CA PHE A 131 -17.91 31.17 1.01
C PHE A 131 -17.62 29.94 1.86
N GLN A 132 -18.44 29.67 2.89
CA GLN A 132 -18.29 28.50 3.76
C GLN A 132 -18.42 27.18 2.99
N THR A 133 -19.34 27.12 2.02
CA THR A 133 -19.56 25.97 1.15
C THR A 133 -18.32 25.70 0.28
N HIS A 134 -17.76 26.73 -0.36
CA HIS A 134 -16.52 26.61 -1.14
C HIS A 134 -15.30 26.29 -0.27
N HIS A 135 -15.19 26.88 0.92
CA HIS A 135 -14.12 26.60 1.86
C HIS A 135 -14.14 25.13 2.29
N SER A 136 -15.31 24.62 2.67
CA SER A 136 -15.49 23.22 3.07
C SER A 136 -15.13 22.25 1.93
N GLN A 137 -15.47 22.58 0.68
CA GLN A 137 -15.03 21.80 -0.49
C GLN A 137 -13.53 21.84 -0.70
N GLY A 138 -12.91 23.02 -0.62
CA GLY A 138 -11.46 23.15 -0.73
C GLY A 138 -10.76 22.24 0.26
N GLN A 139 -11.25 22.19 1.51
CA GLN A 139 -10.74 21.27 2.52
C GLN A 139 -10.94 19.79 2.16
N LEU A 140 -12.10 19.41 1.59
CA LEU A 140 -12.35 18.04 1.13
C LEU A 140 -11.39 17.65 -0.01
N PHE A 141 -11.14 18.55 -0.96
CA PHE A 141 -10.19 18.32 -2.05
C PHE A 141 -8.77 18.10 -1.52
N VAL A 142 -8.33 18.95 -0.58
CA VAL A 142 -7.00 18.80 0.06
C VAL A 142 -6.90 17.45 0.77
N LYS A 143 -7.89 17.08 1.59
CA LYS A 143 -7.90 15.79 2.31
C LYS A 143 -7.86 14.59 1.35
N THR A 144 -8.62 14.66 0.25
CA THR A 144 -8.64 13.59 -0.77
C THR A 144 -7.30 13.49 -1.48
N ALA A 145 -6.72 14.63 -1.87
CA ALA A 145 -5.40 14.67 -2.51
C ALA A 145 -4.30 14.13 -1.58
N GLU A 146 -4.33 14.48 -0.28
CA GLU A 146 -3.41 13.94 0.72
C GLU A 146 -3.55 12.41 0.85
N LYS A 147 -4.79 11.90 0.90
CA LYS A 147 -5.06 10.45 0.92
C LYS A 147 -4.49 9.76 -0.31
N HIS A 148 -4.76 10.29 -1.50
CA HIS A 148 -4.25 9.72 -2.76
C HIS A 148 -2.72 9.78 -2.83
N ALA A 149 -2.10 10.89 -2.42
CA ALA A 149 -0.65 11.01 -2.34
C ALA A 149 -0.04 9.96 -1.39
N GLY A 150 -0.69 9.71 -0.25
CA GLY A 150 -0.32 8.66 0.70
C GLY A 150 -0.39 7.26 0.07
N ILE A 151 -1.48 6.95 -0.64
CA ILE A 151 -1.66 5.69 -1.38
C ILE A 151 -0.57 5.51 -2.44
N CYS A 152 -0.34 6.51 -3.30
CA CYS A 152 0.69 6.45 -4.34
C CYS A 152 2.09 6.22 -3.74
N LYS A 153 2.40 6.88 -2.62
CA LYS A 153 3.67 6.69 -1.91
C LYS A 153 3.81 5.25 -1.40
N LEU A 154 2.75 4.67 -0.85
CA LEU A 154 2.74 3.29 -0.37
C LEU A 154 2.93 2.30 -1.52
N LEU A 155 2.16 2.43 -2.61
CA LEU A 155 2.29 1.58 -3.79
C LEU A 155 3.68 1.65 -4.42
N TYR A 156 4.27 2.85 -4.48
CA TYR A 156 5.64 3.02 -4.97
C TYR A 156 6.67 2.26 -4.09
N GLN A 157 6.50 2.28 -2.77
CA GLN A 157 7.38 1.52 -1.86
C GLN A 157 7.19 0.01 -2.04
N GLU A 158 5.95 -0.46 -2.13
CA GLU A 158 5.63 -1.87 -2.38
C GLU A 158 6.25 -2.36 -3.70
N GLN A 159 6.10 -1.58 -4.78
CA GLN A 159 6.70 -1.91 -6.08
C GLN A 159 8.24 -1.97 -6.03
N LYS A 160 8.87 -1.07 -5.27
CA LYS A 160 10.33 -1.09 -5.07
C LYS A 160 10.78 -2.37 -4.35
N ILE A 161 9.99 -2.84 -3.39
CA ILE A 161 10.26 -4.10 -2.68
C ILE A 161 10.02 -5.31 -3.59
N GLN A 162 8.98 -5.31 -4.41
CA GLN A 162 8.75 -6.35 -5.41
C GLN A 162 9.90 -6.44 -6.41
N GLN A 163 10.41 -5.29 -6.88
CA GLN A 163 11.59 -5.26 -7.75
C GLN A 163 12.81 -5.89 -7.06
N MET A 164 13.04 -5.55 -5.78
CA MET A 164 14.14 -6.15 -5.01
C MET A 164 13.95 -7.67 -4.85
N ALA A 165 12.72 -8.14 -4.64
CA ALA A 165 12.40 -9.56 -4.57
C ALA A 165 12.70 -10.27 -5.90
N LEU A 166 12.35 -9.65 -7.03
CA LEU A 166 12.67 -10.16 -8.36
C LEU A 166 14.18 -10.27 -8.58
N ASP A 167 14.96 -9.25 -8.21
CA ASP A 167 16.42 -9.26 -8.33
C ASP A 167 17.04 -10.39 -7.47
N VAL A 168 16.48 -10.63 -6.28
CA VAL A 168 16.85 -11.75 -5.39
C VAL A 168 16.56 -13.10 -6.04
N ALA A 169 15.39 -13.26 -6.67
CA ALA A 169 15.01 -14.48 -7.38
C ALA A 169 15.94 -14.74 -8.59
N ILE A 170 16.23 -13.70 -9.38
CA ILE A 170 17.17 -13.79 -10.51
C ILE A 170 18.57 -14.19 -10.04
N THR A 171 19.05 -13.59 -8.94
CA THR A 171 20.36 -13.92 -8.35
C THR A 171 20.45 -15.38 -7.93
N ASN A 172 19.38 -15.90 -7.33
CA ASN A 172 19.29 -17.31 -6.95
C ASN A 172 19.27 -18.23 -8.16
N LEU A 173 18.48 -17.92 -9.18
CA LEU A 173 18.42 -18.67 -10.42
C LEU A 173 19.79 -18.71 -11.11
N ASN A 174 20.48 -17.58 -11.21
CA ASN A 174 21.82 -17.50 -11.80
C ASN A 174 22.83 -18.36 -11.01
N SER A 175 22.75 -18.35 -9.69
CA SER A 175 23.60 -19.16 -8.82
C SER A 175 23.36 -20.66 -9.06
N HIS A 176 22.09 -21.05 -9.23
CA HIS A 176 21.72 -22.42 -9.53
C HIS A 176 22.20 -22.87 -10.92
N CYS A 177 22.01 -22.04 -11.95
CA CYS A 177 22.46 -22.31 -13.32
C CYS A 177 23.97 -22.46 -13.45
N ARG A 178 24.76 -21.79 -12.59
CA ARG A 178 26.22 -21.91 -12.57
C ARG A 178 26.74 -23.11 -11.77
N SER A 179 25.88 -23.70 -10.95
CA SER A 179 26.22 -24.85 -10.09
C SER A 179 25.91 -26.20 -10.74
N ILE A 180 25.28 -26.20 -11.91
CA ILE A 180 25.00 -27.37 -12.77
C ILE A 180 26.05 -27.39 -13.88
#